data_AF-A0A7V1Y4J9-F1
#
_entry.id   AF-A0A7V1Y4J9-F1
#
_cell.length_a   1.000
_cell.length_b   1.000
_cell.length_c   1.000
_cell.angle_alpha   90.00
_cell.angle_beta   90.00
_cell.angle_gamma   90.00
#
_symmetry.space_group_name_H-M   'P 1'
#
loop_
_entity.id
_entity.type
_entity.pdbx_description
1 polymer ?
#
loop_
_entity_poly.entity_id
_entity_poly.type
_entity_poly.pdbx_seq_one_letter_code
_entity_poly.pdbx_strand_id
1 'polypeptide(L)'
;MFDTGGDSAVLLGNMGLLGVDPRRISVILLSHIHGDHVCGLFGLLSHTPKARVYLLQSLPREFKERVRRLAGSVREVRGPAKILDGAYTTGELGGGVPEQSVVLESARGLIVITGYAHPGVVRIVAAAQATVDRKTALVMGGFHLGGMSAGEIHAIIARLKAQGVQMVGPCHCTGDLARYLMREAYGESFVEVGVGRVLTVNRGTGRR
;
A
#
# COMPACT_ATOMS: atom_id res chain seq x y z
N MET A 1 -7.97 -0.78 6.01
CA MET A 1 -8.05 0.14 4.87
C MET A 1 -6.67 0.74 4.65
N PHE A 2 -6.21 0.80 3.41
CA PHE A 2 -4.92 1.41 3.06
C PHE A 2 -5.17 2.47 1.99
N ASP A 3 -4.82 3.71 2.32
CA ASP A 3 -5.26 4.93 1.62
C ASP A 3 -6.78 5.06 1.50
N THR A 4 -7.23 6.18 0.93
CA THR A 4 -8.64 6.56 0.88
C THR A 4 -9.07 7.21 -0.44
N GLY A 5 -8.17 7.28 -1.43
CA GLY A 5 -8.47 7.89 -2.72
C GLY A 5 -8.61 9.41 -2.65
N GLY A 6 -8.86 10.00 -3.82
CA GLY A 6 -9.05 11.45 -4.00
C GLY A 6 -10.42 11.98 -3.60
N ASP A 7 -11.42 11.12 -3.43
CA ASP A 7 -12.80 11.54 -3.18
C ASP A 7 -13.58 10.51 -2.33
N SER A 8 -14.29 11.02 -1.33
CA SER A 8 -15.03 10.18 -0.39
C SER A 8 -16.32 9.59 -0.98
N ALA A 9 -16.99 10.29 -1.90
CA ALA A 9 -18.21 9.79 -2.52
C ALA A 9 -17.90 8.64 -3.48
N VAL A 10 -16.81 8.75 -4.25
CA VAL A 10 -16.31 7.66 -5.10
C VAL A 10 -15.92 6.45 -4.24
N LEU A 11 -15.18 6.68 -3.15
CA LEU A 11 -14.78 5.59 -2.26
C LEU A 11 -15.99 4.86 -1.65
N LEU A 12 -16.91 5.61 -1.04
CA LEU A 12 -18.08 5.07 -0.36
C LEU A 12 -19.06 4.43 -1.37
N GLY A 13 -19.21 5.00 -2.56
CA GLY A 13 -19.99 4.43 -3.65
C GLY A 13 -19.45 3.07 -4.08
N ASN A 14 -18.13 2.96 -4.30
CA ASN A 14 -17.49 1.69 -4.63
C ASN A 14 -17.64 0.64 -3.51
N MET A 15 -17.51 1.06 -2.24
CA MET A 15 -17.77 0.16 -1.11
C MET A 15 -19.21 -0.37 -1.12
N GLY A 16 -20.19 0.49 -1.40
CA GLY A 16 -21.60 0.11 -1.53
C GLY A 16 -21.83 -0.92 -2.64
N LEU A 17 -21.28 -0.69 -3.83
CA LEU A 17 -21.37 -1.62 -4.97
C LEU A 17 -20.74 -2.99 -4.68
N LEU A 18 -19.71 -3.03 -3.83
CA LEU A 18 -19.02 -4.26 -3.44
C LEU A 18 -19.59 -4.91 -2.16
N GLY A 19 -20.64 -4.34 -1.56
CA GLY A 19 -21.19 -4.83 -0.30
C GLY A 19 -20.24 -4.71 0.90
N VAL A 20 -19.26 -3.81 0.82
CA VAL A 20 -18.30 -3.55 1.91
C VAL A 20 -18.88 -2.48 2.83
N ASP A 21 -19.25 -2.88 4.06
CA ASP A 21 -19.72 -1.92 5.06
C ASP A 21 -18.53 -1.10 5.62
N PRO A 22 -18.48 0.23 5.42
CA PRO A 22 -17.40 1.07 5.93
C PRO A 22 -17.26 0.96 7.46
N ARG A 23 -18.36 0.77 8.20
CA ARG A 23 -18.37 0.69 9.67
C ARG A 23 -17.56 -0.48 10.23
N ARG A 24 -17.27 -1.49 9.40
CA ARG A 24 -16.43 -2.63 9.78
C ARG A 24 -14.93 -2.33 9.75
N ILE A 25 -14.53 -1.18 9.21
CA ILE A 25 -13.13 -0.76 9.14
C ILE A 25 -12.69 -0.26 10.53
N SER A 26 -11.81 -1.02 11.17
CA SER A 26 -11.22 -0.69 12.47
C SER A 26 -9.86 0.00 12.38
N VAL A 27 -9.15 -0.18 11.26
CA VAL A 27 -7.80 0.35 11.03
C VAL A 27 -7.68 0.95 9.63
N ILE A 28 -7.14 2.16 9.58
CA ILE A 28 -6.80 2.90 8.37
C ILE A 28 -5.30 3.22 8.42
N LEU A 29 -4.57 2.92 7.36
CA LEU A 29 -3.15 3.27 7.19
C LEU A 29 -3.04 4.21 5.99
N LEU A 30 -2.38 5.35 6.15
CA LEU A 30 -2.13 6.31 5.07
C LEU A 30 -0.69 6.18 4.58
N SER A 31 -0.48 5.97 3.29
CA SER A 31 0.84 5.80 2.68
C SER A 31 1.65 7.09 2.72
N HIS A 32 1.10 8.20 2.21
CA HIS A 32 1.70 9.53 2.14
C HIS A 32 0.62 10.63 2.04
N ILE A 33 1.01 11.89 1.87
CA ILE A 33 0.12 13.06 2.02
C ILE A 33 -0.66 13.48 0.76
N HIS A 34 -0.37 12.91 -0.41
CA HIS A 34 -0.98 13.40 -1.64
C HIS A 34 -2.51 13.23 -1.65
N GLY A 35 -3.19 14.19 -2.27
CA GLY A 35 -4.64 14.32 -2.20
C GLY A 35 -5.38 13.11 -2.75
N ASP A 36 -4.88 12.54 -3.83
CA ASP A 36 -5.38 11.30 -4.45
C ASP A 36 -5.25 10.05 -3.56
N HIS A 37 -4.57 10.16 -2.41
CA HIS A 37 -4.49 9.12 -1.39
C HIS A 37 -5.28 9.45 -0.11
N VAL A 38 -5.39 10.73 0.28
CA VAL A 38 -5.93 11.12 1.61
C VAL A 38 -7.25 11.88 1.58
N CYS A 39 -7.70 12.40 0.44
CA CYS A 39 -8.88 13.28 0.40
C CYS A 39 -10.18 12.55 0.75
N GLY A 40 -10.30 11.25 0.45
CA GLY A 40 -11.46 10.44 0.85
C GLY A 40 -11.57 10.18 2.37
N LEU A 41 -10.51 10.44 3.13
CA LEU A 41 -10.42 10.08 4.56
C LEU A 41 -11.50 10.69 5.42
N PHE A 42 -11.78 11.99 5.25
CA PHE A 42 -12.66 12.70 6.19
C PHE A 42 -14.14 12.29 6.02
N GLY A 43 -14.57 11.98 4.79
CA GLY A 43 -15.88 11.38 4.56
C GLY A 43 -15.97 9.95 5.10
N LEU A 44 -14.89 9.17 4.97
CA LEU A 44 -14.83 7.82 5.54
C LEU A 44 -14.89 7.83 7.08
N LEU A 45 -14.17 8.75 7.73
CA LEU A 45 -14.13 8.85 9.20
C LEU A 45 -15.51 9.18 9.80
N SER A 46 -16.37 9.88 9.06
CA SER A 46 -17.75 10.14 9.47
C SER A 46 -18.58 8.86 9.63
N HIS A 47 -18.17 7.77 8.96
CA HIS A 47 -18.80 6.44 9.06
C HIS A 47 -18.00 5.48 9.96
N THR A 48 -16.80 5.87 10.38
CA THR A 48 -15.83 5.02 11.11
C THR A 48 -15.18 5.75 12.29
N PRO A 49 -15.95 6.40 13.18
CA PRO A 49 -15.38 7.28 14.22
C PRO A 49 -14.51 6.55 15.24
N LYS A 50 -14.59 5.22 15.32
CA LYS A 50 -13.75 4.39 16.21
C LYS A 50 -12.47 3.88 15.54
N ALA A 51 -12.27 4.15 14.25
CA ALA A 51 -11.11 3.65 13.53
C ALA A 51 -9.80 4.22 14.09
N ARG A 52 -8.79 3.36 14.18
CA ARG A 52 -7.41 3.78 14.44
C ARG A 52 -6.75 4.16 13.12
N VAL A 53 -6.24 5.39 13.04
CA VAL A 53 -5.54 5.89 11.86
C VAL A 53 -4.04 5.86 12.13
N TYR A 54 -3.29 5.17 11.26
CA TYR A 54 -1.85 5.20 11.23
C TYR A 54 -1.39 6.12 10.10
N LEU A 55 -0.54 7.09 10.43
CA LEU A 55 -0.04 8.10 9.51
C LEU A 55 1.43 8.38 9.79
N LEU A 56 2.16 8.95 8.83
CA LEU A 56 3.59 9.24 9.00
C LEU A 56 3.82 10.33 10.05
N GLN A 57 4.89 10.20 10.82
CA GLN A 57 5.26 11.23 11.78
C GLN A 57 5.53 12.57 11.07
N SER A 58 6.16 12.53 9.90
CA SER A 58 6.51 13.72 9.11
C SER A 58 5.32 14.42 8.44
N LEU A 59 4.09 13.89 8.53
CA LEU A 59 2.92 14.58 7.96
C LEU A 59 2.69 15.94 8.65
N PRO A 60 2.15 16.94 7.91
CA PRO A 60 1.85 18.26 8.44
C PRO A 60 1.01 18.22 9.72
N ARG A 61 1.36 19.06 10.69
CA ARG A 61 0.73 19.09 12.00
C ARG A 61 -0.79 19.30 11.91
N GLU A 62 -1.21 20.23 11.06
CA GLU A 62 -2.60 20.62 10.84
C GLU A 62 -3.42 19.43 10.31
N PHE A 63 -2.82 18.65 9.40
CA PHE A 63 -3.43 17.43 8.88
C PHE A 63 -3.61 16.39 10.00
N LYS A 64 -2.56 16.14 10.79
CA LYS A 64 -2.62 15.19 11.92
C LYS A 64 -3.64 15.61 12.96
N GLU A 65 -3.74 16.89 13.28
CA GLU A 65 -4.74 17.44 14.20
C GLU A 65 -6.16 17.28 13.68
N ARG A 66 -6.38 17.49 12.37
CA ARG A 66 -7.68 17.24 11.74
C ARG A 66 -8.08 15.77 11.84
N VAL A 67 -7.16 14.84 11.61
CA VAL A 67 -7.42 13.40 11.78
C VAL A 67 -7.76 13.06 13.23
N ARG A 68 -7.02 13.62 14.21
CA ARG A 68 -7.28 13.37 15.65
C ARG A 68 -8.67 13.81 16.11
N ARG A 69 -9.26 14.82 15.49
CA ARG A 69 -10.62 15.28 15.84
C ARG A 69 -11.72 14.29 15.42
N LEU A 70 -11.44 13.40 14.47
CA LEU A 70 -12.45 12.55 13.82
C LEU A 70 -12.19 11.06 14.02
N ALA A 71 -10.93 10.65 14.14
CA ALA A 71 -10.54 9.26 14.35
C ALA A 71 -10.59 8.88 15.84
N GLY A 72 -10.87 7.61 16.12
CA GLY A 72 -10.90 7.09 17.49
C GLY A 72 -9.52 7.06 18.14
N SER A 73 -8.47 6.89 17.35
CA SER A 73 -7.08 7.10 17.79
C SER A 73 -6.15 7.33 16.61
N VAL A 74 -5.03 8.00 16.83
CA VAL A 74 -3.99 8.24 15.83
C VAL A 74 -2.67 7.63 16.29
N ARG A 75 -1.99 6.92 15.39
CA ARG A 75 -0.63 6.40 15.57
C ARG A 75 0.30 7.05 14.55
N GLU A 76 1.27 7.80 15.04
CA GLU A 76 2.34 8.34 14.20
C GLU A 76 3.41 7.28 13.98
N VAL A 77 3.65 6.93 12.71
CA VAL A 77 4.60 5.90 12.29
C VAL A 77 5.94 6.55 11.99
N ARG A 78 7.01 5.99 12.56
CA ARG A 78 8.39 6.41 12.33
C ARG A 78 9.19 5.32 11.62
N GLY A 79 9.18 4.12 12.18
CA GLY A 79 9.87 2.96 11.65
C GLY A 79 8.94 1.76 11.51
N PRO A 80 9.49 0.60 11.10
CA PRO A 80 8.74 -0.63 10.96
C PRO A 80 7.98 -0.98 12.23
N ALA A 81 6.71 -1.38 12.09
CA ALA A 81 5.87 -1.70 13.23
C ALA A 81 4.75 -2.68 12.86
N LYS A 82 4.37 -3.51 13.83
CA LYS A 82 3.17 -4.34 13.74
C LYS A 82 1.91 -3.49 13.89
N ILE A 83 0.95 -3.66 12.98
CA ILE A 83 -0.35 -2.98 13.00
C ILE A 83 -1.41 -3.91 13.61
N LEU A 84 -1.48 -5.14 13.11
CA LEU A 84 -2.36 -6.23 13.55
C LEU A 84 -1.61 -7.57 13.44
N ASP A 85 -2.20 -8.65 13.91
CA ASP A 85 -1.64 -9.99 13.67
C ASP A 85 -1.55 -10.29 12.17
N GLY A 86 -0.33 -10.56 11.71
CA GLY A 86 -0.01 -10.77 10.29
C GLY A 86 -0.04 -9.51 9.42
N ALA A 87 -0.10 -8.31 10.00
CA ALA A 87 -0.08 -7.05 9.25
C ALA A 87 0.86 -6.00 9.88
N TYR A 88 1.73 -5.42 9.07
CA TYR A 88 2.80 -4.53 9.48
C TYR A 88 2.86 -3.31 8.54
N THR A 89 3.54 -2.27 8.99
CA THR A 89 4.00 -1.16 8.14
C THR A 89 5.51 -1.27 7.96
N THR A 90 6.01 -0.89 6.78
CA THR A 90 7.46 -0.71 6.53
C THR A 90 8.07 0.43 7.35
N GLY A 91 7.25 1.23 8.02
CA GLY A 91 7.69 2.50 8.57
C GLY A 91 7.80 3.58 7.51
N GLU A 92 8.21 4.75 7.96
CA GLU A 92 8.47 5.89 7.09
C GLU A 92 9.76 5.66 6.31
N LEU A 93 9.64 5.52 4.99
CA LEU A 93 10.76 5.43 4.06
C LEU A 93 10.83 6.75 3.27
N GLY A 94 12.03 7.27 3.01
CA GLY A 94 12.11 8.58 2.37
C GLY A 94 13.45 9.02 1.81
N GLY A 95 13.34 10.15 1.10
CA GLY A 95 14.36 11.00 0.47
C GLY A 95 13.75 12.30 -0.10
N GLY A 96 12.49 12.25 -0.57
CA GLY A 96 11.70 13.41 -1.03
C GLY A 96 10.30 13.46 -0.42
N VAL A 97 9.37 12.62 -0.90
CA VAL A 97 8.06 12.41 -0.27
C VAL A 97 8.15 11.19 0.65
N PRO A 98 8.02 11.36 1.98
CA PRO A 98 7.99 10.23 2.90
C PRO A 98 6.79 9.33 2.62
N GLU A 99 6.99 8.01 2.63
CA GLU A 99 5.95 7.03 2.34
C GLU A 99 6.11 5.77 3.20
N GLN A 100 4.98 5.17 3.59
CA GLN A 100 4.93 3.82 4.15
C GLN A 100 4.10 2.88 3.29
N SER A 101 4.37 1.58 3.40
CA SER A 101 3.64 0.51 2.74
C SER A 101 3.10 -0.51 3.73
N VAL A 102 2.03 -1.20 3.37
CA VAL A 102 1.49 -2.34 4.13
C VAL A 102 2.28 -3.59 3.80
N VAL A 103 2.62 -4.37 4.82
CA VAL A 103 3.15 -5.73 4.69
C VAL A 103 2.16 -6.69 5.33
N LEU A 104 1.67 -7.66 4.57
CA LEU A 104 0.76 -8.71 5.05
C LEU A 104 1.44 -10.08 4.96
N GLU A 105 1.29 -10.89 6.00
CA GLU A 105 1.75 -12.27 5.98
C GLU A 105 0.72 -13.19 5.30
N SER A 106 1.17 -13.93 4.29
CA SER A 106 0.40 -15.00 3.65
C SER A 106 1.09 -16.35 3.78
N ALA A 107 0.41 -17.42 3.41
CA ALA A 107 1.00 -18.75 3.34
C ALA A 107 2.16 -18.82 2.33
N ARG A 108 2.12 -18.02 1.25
CA ARG A 108 3.13 -18.02 0.17
C ARG A 108 4.33 -17.09 0.44
N GLY A 109 4.21 -16.19 1.41
CA GLY A 109 5.20 -15.14 1.67
C GLY A 109 4.54 -13.81 2.00
N LEU A 110 5.29 -12.72 1.89
CA LEU A 110 4.76 -11.38 2.13
C LEU A 110 3.94 -10.89 0.95
N ILE A 111 2.83 -10.23 1.24
CA ILE A 111 2.12 -9.37 0.30
C ILE A 111 2.43 -7.94 0.70
N VAL A 112 3.04 -7.19 -0.21
CA VAL A 112 3.43 -5.79 -0.01
C VAL A 112 2.50 -4.92 -0.83
N ILE A 113 1.83 -3.97 -0.18
CA ILE A 113 0.94 -3.02 -0.83
C ILE A 113 1.52 -1.62 -0.66
N THR A 114 1.86 -0.98 -1.78
CA THR A 114 2.41 0.38 -1.84
C THR A 114 1.37 1.36 -2.37
N GLY A 115 1.42 2.62 -1.92
CA GLY A 115 0.52 3.66 -2.42
C GLY A 115 0.98 4.11 -3.80
N TYR A 116 2.13 4.79 -3.84
CA TYR A 116 2.70 5.37 -5.05
C TYR A 116 4.14 4.93 -5.29
N ALA A 117 4.88 4.56 -4.24
CA ALA A 117 6.29 4.16 -4.24
C ALA A 117 7.31 5.28 -4.52
N HIS A 118 7.14 6.46 -3.93
CA HIS A 118 8.14 7.56 -3.98
C HIS A 118 9.56 7.12 -3.58
N PRO A 119 9.75 6.26 -2.54
CA PRO A 119 11.08 5.74 -2.19
C PRO A 119 11.65 4.71 -3.18
N GLY A 120 10.87 4.30 -4.17
CA GLY A 120 11.17 3.25 -5.13
C GLY A 120 10.71 1.86 -4.66
N VAL A 121 10.01 1.14 -5.54
CA VAL A 121 9.42 -0.19 -5.23
C VAL A 121 10.46 -1.22 -4.74
N VAL A 122 11.67 -1.21 -5.29
CA VAL A 122 12.77 -2.11 -4.88
C VAL A 122 13.20 -1.85 -3.42
N ARG A 123 13.20 -0.58 -2.99
CA ARG A 123 13.54 -0.20 -1.61
C ARG A 123 12.41 -0.58 -0.64
N ILE A 124 11.16 -0.39 -1.07
CA ILE A 124 9.99 -0.80 -0.30
C ILE A 124 9.99 -2.31 -0.07
N VAL A 125 10.25 -3.10 -1.11
CA VAL A 125 10.35 -4.57 -0.98
C VAL A 125 11.47 -4.95 -0.01
N ALA A 126 12.64 -4.33 -0.10
CA ALA A 126 13.73 -4.59 0.85
C ALA A 126 13.34 -4.26 2.30
N ALA A 127 12.68 -3.12 2.52
CA ALA A 127 12.21 -2.73 3.85
C ALA A 127 11.13 -3.68 4.40
N ALA A 128 10.23 -4.17 3.53
CA ALA A 128 9.23 -5.16 3.90
C ALA A 128 9.86 -6.49 4.34
N GLN A 129 10.86 -6.98 3.57
CA GLN A 129 11.61 -8.20 3.90
C GLN A 129 12.45 -8.03 5.18
N ALA A 130 12.92 -6.82 5.48
CA ALA A 130 13.59 -6.51 6.75
C ALA A 130 12.61 -6.40 7.94
N THR A 131 11.35 -6.03 7.68
CA THR A 131 10.30 -5.92 8.72
C THR A 131 9.84 -7.29 9.17
N VAL A 132 9.72 -8.24 8.23
CA VAL A 132 9.36 -9.63 8.48
C VAL A 132 10.27 -10.48 7.60
N ASP A 133 11.12 -11.31 8.21
CA ASP A 133 12.14 -12.13 7.52
C ASP A 133 11.54 -13.26 6.67
N ARG A 134 10.93 -12.87 5.54
CA ARG A 134 10.25 -13.74 4.58
C ARG A 134 10.33 -13.13 3.19
N LYS A 135 10.35 -13.99 2.17
CA LYS A 135 10.31 -13.57 0.77
C LYS A 135 8.98 -12.92 0.41
N THR A 136 9.01 -12.05 -0.60
CA THR A 136 7.84 -11.32 -1.10
C THR A 136 7.13 -12.15 -2.16
N ALA A 137 5.93 -12.64 -1.84
CA ALA A 137 5.09 -13.37 -2.79
C ALA A 137 4.41 -12.42 -3.78
N LEU A 138 3.98 -11.25 -3.34
CA LEU A 138 3.33 -10.25 -4.19
C LEU A 138 3.74 -8.85 -3.75
N VAL A 139 4.11 -8.00 -4.70
CA VAL A 139 4.09 -6.54 -4.51
C VAL A 139 3.06 -5.91 -5.45
N MET A 140 2.18 -5.07 -4.92
CA MET A 140 1.11 -4.44 -5.70
C MET A 140 0.87 -2.99 -5.27
N GLY A 141 0.31 -2.19 -6.18
CA GLY A 141 0.07 -0.76 -5.96
C GLY A 141 0.72 0.13 -7.02
N GLY A 142 0.84 1.43 -6.75
CA GLY A 142 1.58 2.35 -7.60
C GLY A 142 3.09 2.18 -7.44
N PHE A 143 3.83 2.12 -8.55
CA PHE A 143 5.30 1.93 -8.55
C PHE A 143 6.10 3.17 -8.96
N HIS A 144 5.45 4.30 -9.29
CA HIS A 144 6.09 5.55 -9.73
C HIS A 144 7.04 5.37 -10.93
N LEU A 145 6.66 4.60 -11.95
CA LEU A 145 7.53 4.32 -13.11
C LEU A 145 7.12 5.07 -14.39
N GLY A 146 6.07 5.90 -14.32
CA GLY A 146 5.64 6.73 -15.43
C GLY A 146 6.76 7.66 -15.88
N GLY A 147 7.04 7.69 -17.20
CA GLY A 147 8.07 8.53 -17.79
C GLY A 147 9.49 7.97 -17.76
N MET A 148 9.72 6.82 -17.12
CA MET A 148 11.02 6.13 -17.19
C MET A 148 11.24 5.45 -18.54
N SER A 149 12.51 5.35 -18.95
CA SER A 149 12.91 4.60 -20.12
C SER A 149 12.73 3.09 -19.94
N ALA A 150 12.62 2.34 -21.05
CA ALA A 150 12.54 0.88 -21.00
C ALA A 150 13.74 0.25 -20.28
N GLY A 151 14.95 0.80 -20.44
CA GLY A 151 16.16 0.31 -19.77
C GLY A 151 16.08 0.45 -18.24
N GLU A 152 15.60 1.59 -17.74
CA GLU A 152 15.39 1.80 -16.30
C GLU A 152 14.34 0.83 -15.74
N ILE A 153 13.24 0.64 -16.47
CA ILE A 153 12.18 -0.31 -16.08
C ILE A 153 12.71 -1.75 -16.04
N HIS A 154 13.48 -2.17 -17.04
CA HIS A 154 14.11 -3.50 -17.05
C HIS A 154 15.08 -3.70 -15.88
N ALA A 155 15.87 -2.67 -15.52
CA ALA A 155 16.75 -2.73 -14.36
C ALA A 155 15.95 -2.90 -13.06
N ILE A 156 14.81 -2.22 -12.91
CA ILE A 156 13.91 -2.37 -11.76
C ILE A 156 13.31 -3.77 -11.70
N ILE A 157 12.83 -4.30 -12.83
CA ILE A 157 12.31 -5.67 -12.93
C ILE A 157 13.38 -6.68 -12.51
N ALA A 158 14.60 -6.56 -13.02
CA ALA A 158 15.71 -7.45 -12.68
C ALA A 158 16.02 -7.42 -11.18
N ARG A 159 16.03 -6.23 -10.57
CA ARG A 159 16.25 -6.06 -9.12
C ARG A 159 15.14 -6.68 -8.28
N LEU A 160 13.87 -6.52 -8.66
CA LEU A 160 12.74 -7.16 -7.97
C LEU A 160 12.86 -8.70 -8.05
N LYS A 161 13.17 -9.24 -9.23
CA LYS A 161 13.40 -10.69 -9.39
C LYS A 161 14.57 -11.18 -8.54
N ALA A 162 15.69 -10.44 -8.52
CA ALA A 162 16.85 -10.76 -7.69
C ALA A 162 16.55 -10.74 -6.18
N GLN A 163 15.63 -9.88 -5.73
CA GLN A 163 15.10 -9.86 -4.35
C GLN A 163 14.13 -11.02 -4.06
N GLY A 164 13.80 -11.85 -5.05
CA GLY A 164 12.90 -12.98 -4.92
C GLY A 164 11.43 -12.58 -4.88
N VAL A 165 11.06 -11.46 -5.52
CA VAL A 165 9.64 -11.10 -5.73
C VAL A 165 9.03 -12.08 -6.71
N GLN A 166 7.98 -12.79 -6.29
CA GLN A 166 7.37 -13.83 -7.09
C GLN A 166 6.33 -13.28 -8.07
N MET A 167 5.51 -12.33 -7.64
CA MET A 167 4.42 -11.73 -8.44
C MET A 167 4.40 -10.21 -8.30
N VAL A 168 3.89 -9.53 -9.33
CA VAL A 168 3.71 -8.07 -9.34
C VAL A 168 2.29 -7.69 -9.77
N GLY A 169 1.72 -6.70 -9.11
CA GLY A 169 0.44 -6.08 -9.47
C GLY A 169 0.55 -4.56 -9.56
N PRO A 170 1.24 -4.02 -10.59
CA PRO A 170 1.37 -2.57 -10.78
C PRO A 170 0.04 -1.93 -11.17
N CYS A 171 -0.31 -0.81 -10.53
CA CYS A 171 -1.46 0.02 -10.89
C CYS A 171 -1.14 1.52 -10.88
N HIS A 172 -2.18 2.33 -11.07
CA HIS A 172 -2.17 3.78 -10.90
C HIS A 172 -1.06 4.47 -11.72
N CYS A 173 -0.09 5.06 -11.05
CA CYS A 173 1.01 5.85 -11.61
C CYS A 173 2.13 5.06 -12.27
N THR A 174 2.02 3.73 -12.33
CA THR A 174 3.10 2.90 -12.89
C THR A 174 3.31 3.19 -14.38
N GLY A 175 2.26 3.57 -15.12
CA GLY A 175 2.32 3.90 -16.54
C GLY A 175 2.28 2.69 -17.46
N ASP A 176 1.76 2.88 -18.67
CA ASP A 176 1.43 1.77 -19.58
C ASP A 176 2.67 1.00 -20.06
N LEU A 177 3.76 1.71 -20.40
CA LEU A 177 5.02 1.06 -20.78
C LEU A 177 5.55 0.15 -19.67
N ALA A 178 5.57 0.61 -18.42
CA ALA A 178 6.07 -0.18 -17.31
C ALA A 178 5.16 -1.38 -17.03
N ARG A 179 3.83 -1.21 -17.10
CA ARG A 179 2.87 -2.31 -16.96
C ARG A 179 3.06 -3.37 -18.05
N TYR A 180 3.28 -2.95 -19.30
CA TYR A 180 3.58 -3.84 -20.42
C TYR A 180 4.87 -4.63 -20.18
N LEU A 181 5.99 -3.95 -19.91
CA LEU A 181 7.28 -4.61 -19.70
C LEU A 181 7.29 -5.53 -18.47
N MET A 182 6.58 -5.16 -17.41
CA MET A 182 6.39 -6.03 -16.25
C MET A 182 5.55 -7.26 -16.57
N ARG A 183 4.51 -7.13 -17.39
CA ARG A 183 3.74 -8.28 -17.85
C ARG A 183 4.59 -9.24 -18.66
N GLU A 184 5.33 -8.72 -19.64
CA GLU A 184 6.25 -9.53 -20.45
C GLU A 184 7.27 -10.27 -19.56
N ALA A 185 7.82 -9.58 -18.56
CA ALA A 185 8.82 -10.17 -17.69
C ALA A 185 8.27 -11.18 -16.68
N TYR A 186 7.06 -10.97 -16.13
CA TYR A 186 6.49 -11.83 -15.09
C TYR A 186 5.53 -12.90 -15.63
N GLY A 187 5.04 -12.78 -16.88
CA GLY A 187 4.14 -13.76 -17.49
C GLY A 187 2.92 -14.05 -16.63
N GLU A 188 2.69 -15.32 -16.31
CA GLU A 188 1.60 -15.78 -15.45
C GLU A 188 1.66 -15.23 -14.01
N SER A 189 2.83 -14.75 -13.57
CA SER A 189 3.01 -14.11 -12.26
C SER A 189 2.67 -12.61 -12.26
N PHE A 190 2.17 -12.06 -13.37
CA PHE A 190 1.58 -10.72 -13.42
C PHE A 190 0.14 -10.76 -12.93
N VAL A 191 -0.18 -9.95 -11.92
CA VAL A 191 -1.51 -9.88 -11.32
C VAL A 191 -2.22 -8.61 -11.79
N GLU A 192 -3.33 -8.78 -12.51
CA GLU A 192 -4.22 -7.67 -12.81
C GLU A 192 -4.87 -7.13 -11.54
N VAL A 193 -4.69 -5.83 -11.32
CA VAL A 193 -5.24 -5.08 -10.21
C VAL A 193 -6.02 -3.88 -10.74
N GLY A 194 -7.10 -3.52 -10.06
CA GLY A 194 -7.98 -2.44 -10.48
C GLY A 194 -9.18 -2.29 -9.56
N VAL A 195 -9.99 -1.26 -9.82
CA VAL A 195 -11.22 -0.99 -9.07
C VAL A 195 -12.15 -2.20 -9.16
N GLY A 196 -12.72 -2.61 -8.03
CA GLY A 196 -13.63 -3.76 -7.94
C GLY A 196 -12.96 -5.13 -7.96
N ARG A 197 -11.63 -5.21 -8.13
CA ARG A 197 -10.91 -6.48 -8.11
C ARG A 197 -10.85 -7.05 -6.69
N VAL A 198 -11.24 -8.31 -6.54
CA VAL A 198 -11.07 -9.09 -5.30
C VAL A 198 -9.95 -10.11 -5.49
N LEU A 199 -8.95 -10.06 -4.62
CA LEU A 199 -7.87 -11.04 -4.56
C LEU A 199 -8.01 -11.87 -3.29
N THR A 200 -8.10 -13.19 -3.43
CA THR A 200 -8.19 -14.11 -2.30
C THR A 200 -6.81 -14.69 -2.01
N VAL A 201 -6.38 -14.59 -0.75
CA VAL A 201 -5.08 -15.07 -0.29
C VAL A 201 -5.23 -15.85 1.00
N ASN A 202 -4.52 -16.97 1.12
CA ASN A 202 -4.51 -17.76 2.35
C ASN A 202 -3.61 -17.08 3.39
N ARG A 203 -4.15 -16.86 4.59
CA ARG A 203 -3.39 -16.31 5.71
C ARG A 203 -2.17 -17.17 6.01
N GLY A 204 -1.05 -16.52 6.29
CA GLY A 204 0.10 -17.22 6.86
C GLY A 204 -0.27 -17.75 8.23
N THR A 205 0.02 -19.03 8.49
CA THR A 205 0.03 -19.53 9.87
C THR A 205 1.23 -18.86 10.54
N GLY A 206 0.98 -17.79 11.31
CA GLY A 206 2.02 -17.18 12.13
C GLY A 206 2.70 -18.28 12.93
N ARG A 207 4.01 -18.49 12.73
CA ARG A 207 4.75 -19.39 13.60
C ARG A 207 4.73 -18.75 15.00
N ARG A 208 4.19 -19.52 15.97
CA ARG A 208 4.33 -19.25 17.40
C ARG A 208 5.80 -19.26 17.79
#